data_AF-A0A9D5W119-F1
#
_entry.id   AF-A0A9D5W119-F1
#
_cell.length_a   1.000
_cell.length_b   1.000
_cell.length_c   1.000
_cell.angle_alpha   90.00
_cell.angle_beta   90.00
_cell.angle_gamma   90.00
#
_symmetry.space_group_name_H-M   'P 1'
#
loop_
_entity.id
_entity.type
_entity.pdbx_description
1 polymer ?
#
loop_
_entity_poly.entity_id
_entity_poly.type
_entity_poly.pdbx_seq_one_letter_code
_entity_poly.pdbx_strand_id
1 'polypeptide(L)'
;MRYLRDWSLNRYSDSYWIVFFLIILSFASWGRLLFLEGIWVDDWAWVWQYFRTDSYSQFIYPYQSLGHTLEGYITYHLFNLFQYFKEDTTWIFNILSFIFFTLNGLLIFLIFKNIMRHKTMLPHTIGALYMVSPLVNILCIVQINRTIFLFAFLMSFLLTVKSINSRRFKVFYYIVSIILSAFAITGLESFIFIEIFRPVMIYYIISKKADFNKIKTVLLYWSPYILIGTGILLYTMLKPQFGPSQLIYHPKGMFTLSGLFLIINRYVNSIYMLFIGIYKHNILLTVLKGDRLTLVLSIFASFTTSLLLLKSQVNDKDSDSIIIEIKWIMIFGLILTLAAIFPYAVTRDSIGNSIQSRHAFLANMWCLIRIFKIKMS
;
A
#
# COMPACT_ATOMS: atom_id res chain seq x y z
N MET A 1 34.58 -0.46 18.25
CA MET A 1 34.74 -0.18 16.80
C MET A 1 35.00 -1.44 15.93
N ARG A 2 34.91 -2.68 16.42
CA ARG A 2 35.10 -3.91 15.60
C ARG A 2 33.83 -4.44 14.90
N TYR A 3 32.63 -3.93 15.21
CA TYR A 3 31.36 -4.41 14.63
C TYR A 3 30.98 -3.82 13.25
N LEU A 4 31.83 -2.98 12.66
CA LEU A 4 31.55 -2.34 11.36
C LEU A 4 32.34 -2.94 10.18
N ARG A 5 33.22 -3.93 10.42
CA ARG A 5 34.09 -4.50 9.36
C ARG A 5 33.52 -5.74 8.65
N ASP A 6 32.56 -6.46 9.24
CA ASP A 6 31.91 -7.63 8.61
C ASP A 6 30.69 -7.28 7.74
N TRP A 7 30.67 -6.05 7.21
CA TRP A 7 29.56 -5.53 6.41
C TRP A 7 29.74 -5.71 4.90
N SER A 8 30.92 -6.12 4.44
CA SER A 8 31.24 -6.14 3.02
C SER A 8 31.30 -7.57 2.47
N LEU A 9 30.47 -7.82 1.46
CA LEU A 9 30.58 -8.84 0.41
C LEU A 9 29.69 -10.10 0.54
N ASN A 10 29.74 -10.90 1.61
CA ASN A 10 28.98 -12.17 1.63
C ASN A 10 27.46 -12.06 1.86
N ARG A 11 26.91 -10.90 2.27
CA ARG A 11 25.46 -10.71 2.47
C ARG A 11 24.71 -10.16 1.25
N TYR A 12 25.43 -9.75 0.21
CA TYR A 12 24.81 -9.22 -1.00
C TYR A 12 24.41 -10.31 -1.99
N SER A 13 25.12 -11.44 -2.06
CA SER A 13 24.80 -12.58 -2.95
C SER A 13 23.38 -13.09 -2.76
N ASP A 14 22.96 -13.31 -1.50
CA ASP A 14 21.62 -13.81 -1.16
C ASP A 14 20.53 -12.82 -1.61
N SER A 15 20.86 -11.53 -1.59
CA SER A 15 19.90 -10.47 -1.95
C SER A 15 19.49 -10.53 -3.42
N TYR A 16 20.39 -10.95 -4.32
CA TYR A 16 20.10 -11.02 -5.76
C TYR A 16 19.13 -12.16 -6.07
N TRP A 17 19.32 -13.33 -5.46
CA TRP A 17 18.42 -14.48 -5.63
C TRP A 17 17.00 -14.17 -5.18
N ILE A 18 16.86 -13.42 -4.10
CA ILE A 18 15.56 -12.99 -3.58
C ILE A 18 14.88 -11.98 -4.51
N VAL A 19 15.61 -10.99 -5.01
CA VAL A 19 15.07 -10.04 -5.98
C VAL A 19 14.61 -10.78 -7.24
N PHE A 20 15.42 -11.71 -7.73
CA PHE A 20 15.08 -12.57 -8.86
C PHE A 20 13.84 -13.43 -8.59
N PHE A 21 13.75 -14.04 -7.41
CA PHE A 21 12.57 -14.79 -6.98
C PHE A 21 11.30 -13.92 -6.95
N LEU A 22 11.37 -12.70 -6.40
CA LEU A 22 10.22 -11.79 -6.37
C LEU A 22 9.81 -11.34 -7.78
N ILE A 23 10.76 -11.19 -8.70
CA ILE A 23 10.48 -10.92 -10.11
C ILE A 23 9.76 -12.12 -10.74
N ILE A 24 10.26 -13.35 -10.60
CA ILE A 24 9.57 -14.56 -11.10
C ILE A 24 8.18 -14.66 -10.51
N LEU A 25 8.04 -14.42 -9.20
CA LEU A 25 6.74 -14.46 -8.53
C LEU A 25 5.78 -13.40 -9.06
N SER A 26 6.27 -12.20 -9.39
CA SER A 26 5.46 -11.16 -10.04
C SER A 26 4.96 -11.60 -11.41
N PHE A 27 5.80 -12.25 -12.22
CA PHE A 27 5.39 -12.86 -13.50
C PHE A 27 4.39 -14.00 -13.31
N ALA A 28 4.57 -14.86 -12.31
CA ALA A 28 3.64 -15.93 -12.01
C ALA A 28 2.27 -15.41 -11.54
N SER A 29 2.27 -14.33 -10.73
CA SER A 29 1.05 -13.79 -10.11
C SER A 29 0.27 -12.86 -11.03
N TRP A 30 0.98 -12.04 -11.82
CA TRP A 30 0.40 -10.99 -12.65
C TRP A 30 0.69 -11.15 -14.14
N GLY A 31 1.68 -11.96 -14.52
CA GLY A 31 2.08 -12.09 -15.93
C GLY A 31 1.01 -12.71 -16.84
N ARG A 32 -0.01 -13.39 -16.28
CA ARG A 32 -1.20 -13.81 -17.05
C ARG A 32 -2.10 -12.64 -17.44
N LEU A 33 -2.08 -11.56 -16.64
CA LEU A 33 -2.87 -10.35 -16.88
C LEU A 33 -2.20 -9.44 -17.91
N LEU A 34 -0.88 -9.59 -18.17
CA LEU A 34 -0.19 -8.91 -19.28
C LEU A 34 -0.80 -9.24 -20.65
N PHE A 35 -1.40 -10.44 -20.78
CA PHE A 35 -2.04 -10.91 -22.00
C PHE A 35 -3.54 -10.58 -22.07
N LEU A 36 -4.11 -9.98 -21.02
CA LEU A 36 -5.47 -9.44 -21.10
C LEU A 36 -5.39 -8.06 -21.73
N GLU A 37 -5.62 -8.03 -23.05
CA GLU A 37 -5.78 -6.79 -23.80
C GLU A 37 -7.00 -6.04 -23.28
N GLY A 38 -6.82 -4.81 -22.83
CA GLY A 38 -7.92 -3.96 -22.43
C GLY A 38 -7.54 -2.93 -21.38
N ILE A 39 -8.24 -1.79 -21.47
CA ILE A 39 -8.36 -0.85 -20.38
C ILE A 39 -9.56 -1.28 -19.55
N TRP A 40 -9.43 -1.21 -18.23
CA TRP A 40 -10.43 -1.77 -17.32
C TRP A 40 -11.51 -0.74 -16.98
N VAL A 41 -12.68 -1.23 -16.56
CA VAL A 41 -13.95 -0.49 -16.54
C VAL A 41 -13.86 0.97 -16.04
N ASP A 42 -13.10 1.24 -14.97
CA ASP A 42 -13.01 2.59 -14.41
C ASP A 42 -12.10 3.52 -15.23
N ASP A 43 -11.10 2.99 -15.94
CA ASP A 43 -10.21 3.76 -16.80
C ASP A 43 -10.89 4.11 -18.14
N TRP A 44 -11.81 3.29 -18.64
CA TRP A 44 -12.54 3.58 -19.89
C TRP A 44 -13.34 4.87 -19.84
N ALA A 45 -13.94 5.20 -18.69
CA ALA A 45 -14.65 6.46 -18.52
C ALA A 45 -13.71 7.66 -18.74
N TRP A 46 -12.48 7.57 -18.24
CA TRP A 46 -11.46 8.60 -18.41
C TRP A 46 -10.87 8.62 -19.82
N VAL A 47 -10.70 7.46 -20.45
CA VAL A 47 -10.28 7.36 -21.85
C VAL A 47 -11.32 8.01 -22.76
N TRP A 48 -12.61 7.75 -22.55
CA TRP A 48 -13.67 8.42 -23.29
C TRP A 48 -13.70 9.92 -23.02
N GLN A 49 -13.48 10.35 -21.78
CA GLN A 49 -13.35 11.78 -21.47
C GLN A 49 -12.20 12.40 -22.27
N TYR A 50 -11.03 11.77 -22.30
CA TYR A 50 -9.86 12.23 -23.05
C TYR A 50 -10.15 12.43 -24.53
N PHE A 51 -10.77 11.45 -25.19
CA PHE A 51 -11.11 11.54 -26.61
C PHE A 51 -12.30 12.46 -26.92
N ARG A 52 -13.11 12.84 -25.91
CA ARG A 52 -14.26 13.75 -26.08
C ARG A 52 -13.95 15.21 -25.79
N THR A 53 -12.78 15.51 -25.22
CA THR A 53 -12.37 16.87 -24.87
C THR A 53 -11.30 17.39 -25.82
N ASP A 54 -11.48 18.61 -26.30
CA ASP A 54 -10.56 19.24 -27.27
C ASP A 54 -9.38 19.95 -26.60
N SER A 55 -9.39 20.07 -25.26
CA SER A 55 -8.36 20.79 -24.52
C SER A 55 -8.04 20.15 -23.17
N TYR A 56 -6.81 20.38 -22.71
CA TYR A 56 -6.34 19.98 -21.38
C TYR A 56 -7.26 20.51 -20.26
N SER A 57 -7.73 21.75 -20.36
CA SER A 57 -8.59 22.35 -19.34
C SER A 57 -9.94 21.64 -19.21
N GLN A 58 -10.54 21.21 -20.33
CA GLN A 58 -11.77 20.43 -20.34
C GLN A 58 -11.57 19.02 -19.76
N PHE A 59 -10.44 18.36 -20.08
CA PHE A 59 -10.12 17.05 -19.52
C PHE A 59 -9.92 17.10 -18.00
N ILE A 60 -9.21 18.12 -17.51
CA ILE A 60 -8.85 18.27 -16.10
C ILE A 60 -10.02 18.73 -15.24
N TYR A 61 -11.02 19.40 -15.81
CA TYR A 61 -12.12 20.01 -15.07
C TYR A 61 -12.82 19.04 -14.08
N PRO A 62 -13.19 17.80 -14.45
CA PRO A 62 -13.73 16.83 -13.49
C PRO A 62 -12.78 16.54 -12.33
N TYR A 63 -11.49 16.37 -12.59
CA TYR A 63 -10.47 16.16 -11.55
C TYR A 63 -10.30 17.38 -10.64
N GLN A 64 -10.33 18.59 -11.18
CA GLN A 64 -10.32 19.82 -10.39
C GLN A 64 -11.54 19.93 -9.48
N SER A 65 -12.72 19.61 -10.00
CA SER A 65 -13.97 19.61 -9.23
C SER A 65 -13.92 18.61 -8.06
N LEU A 66 -13.26 17.47 -8.26
CA LEU A 66 -13.08 16.43 -7.23
C LEU A 66 -11.86 16.67 -6.33
N GLY A 67 -11.09 17.74 -6.51
CA GLY A 67 -9.86 17.98 -5.75
C GLY A 67 -8.68 17.06 -6.11
N HIS A 68 -8.79 16.25 -7.17
CA HIS A 68 -7.79 15.29 -7.62
C HIS A 68 -6.98 15.80 -8.82
N THR A 69 -6.62 17.11 -8.83
CA THR A 69 -5.99 17.75 -9.99
C THR A 69 -4.67 17.10 -10.40
N LEU A 70 -3.84 16.69 -9.42
CA LEU A 70 -2.58 16.02 -9.71
C LEU A 70 -2.79 14.63 -10.35
N GLU A 71 -3.80 13.90 -9.89
CA GLU A 71 -4.21 12.62 -10.51
C GLU A 71 -4.65 12.84 -11.97
N GLY A 72 -5.46 13.88 -12.23
CA GLY A 72 -5.89 14.26 -13.57
C GLY A 72 -4.72 14.63 -14.48
N TYR A 73 -3.74 15.39 -13.97
CA TYR A 73 -2.53 15.73 -14.72
C TYR A 73 -1.74 14.50 -15.17
N ILE A 74 -1.48 13.56 -14.24
CA ILE A 74 -0.78 12.31 -14.59
C ILE A 74 -1.60 11.49 -15.58
N THR A 75 -2.91 11.39 -15.36
CA THR A 75 -3.80 10.60 -16.23
C THR A 75 -3.82 11.17 -17.65
N TYR A 76 -3.91 12.50 -17.80
CA TYR A 76 -3.83 13.17 -19.11
C TYR A 76 -2.53 12.83 -19.84
N HIS A 77 -1.39 12.93 -19.15
CA HIS A 77 -0.09 12.63 -19.75
C HIS A 77 0.11 11.15 -20.08
N LEU A 78 -0.46 10.25 -19.29
CA LEU A 78 -0.50 8.83 -19.63
C LEU A 78 -1.37 8.59 -20.87
N PHE A 79 -2.50 9.26 -21.00
CA PHE A 79 -3.38 9.12 -22.16
C PHE A 79 -2.82 9.77 -23.42
N ASN A 80 -1.89 10.72 -23.33
CA ASN A 80 -1.13 11.17 -24.49
C ASN A 80 -0.37 10.01 -25.18
N LEU A 81 -0.12 8.89 -24.50
CA LEU A 81 0.42 7.68 -25.13
C LEU A 81 -0.48 7.16 -26.26
N PHE A 82 -1.81 7.39 -26.20
CA PHE A 82 -2.72 7.07 -27.31
C PHE A 82 -2.39 7.79 -28.61
N GLN A 83 -1.87 9.02 -28.53
CA GLN A 83 -1.47 9.77 -29.71
C GLN A 83 -0.23 9.17 -30.38
N TYR A 84 0.68 8.60 -29.57
CA TYR A 84 1.95 8.06 -30.05
C TYR A 84 1.86 6.58 -30.47
N PHE A 85 1.10 5.77 -29.72
CA PHE A 85 1.10 4.31 -29.83
C PHE A 85 -0.25 3.71 -30.27
N LYS A 86 -1.32 4.52 -30.38
CA LYS A 86 -2.64 4.09 -30.88
C LYS A 86 -3.15 2.83 -30.15
N GLU A 87 -3.37 1.73 -30.87
CA GLU A 87 -3.90 0.46 -30.38
C GLU A 87 -2.96 -0.22 -29.37
N ASP A 88 -1.64 -0.04 -29.54
CA ASP A 88 -0.60 -0.61 -28.66
C ASP A 88 -0.55 0.06 -27.28
N THR A 89 -1.25 1.18 -27.10
CA THR A 89 -1.27 1.92 -25.82
C THR A 89 -1.77 1.06 -24.67
N THR A 90 -2.74 0.18 -24.93
CA THR A 90 -3.29 -0.72 -23.92
C THR A 90 -2.24 -1.72 -23.43
N TRP A 91 -1.41 -2.24 -24.34
CA TRP A 91 -0.30 -3.12 -24.02
C TRP A 91 0.80 -2.39 -23.25
N ILE A 92 1.12 -1.15 -23.64
CA ILE A 92 2.07 -0.30 -22.91
C ILE A 92 1.57 -0.03 -21.49
N PHE A 93 0.28 0.21 -21.29
CA PHE A 93 -0.28 0.42 -19.95
C PHE A 93 -0.14 -0.83 -19.09
N ASN A 94 -0.43 -2.00 -19.63
CA ASN A 94 -0.23 -3.27 -18.94
C ASN A 94 1.23 -3.49 -18.54
N ILE A 95 2.18 -3.17 -19.43
CA ILE A 95 3.62 -3.24 -19.12
C ILE A 95 3.99 -2.27 -18.01
N LEU A 96 3.56 -1.02 -18.10
CA LEU A 96 3.88 -0.02 -17.08
C LEU A 96 3.26 -0.41 -15.72
N SER A 97 2.01 -0.87 -15.71
CA SER A 97 1.35 -1.41 -14.51
C SER A 97 2.12 -2.57 -13.91
N PHE A 98 2.59 -3.51 -14.73
CA PHE A 98 3.43 -4.63 -14.28
C PHE A 98 4.77 -4.17 -13.71
N ILE A 99 5.43 -3.19 -14.35
CA ILE A 99 6.67 -2.61 -13.86
C ILE A 99 6.43 -1.97 -12.49
N PHE A 100 5.42 -1.11 -12.34
CA PHE A 100 5.13 -0.47 -11.06
C PHE A 100 4.69 -1.45 -9.98
N PHE A 101 3.90 -2.46 -10.32
CA PHE A 101 3.56 -3.57 -9.42
C PHE A 101 4.81 -4.27 -8.87
N THR A 102 5.71 -4.66 -9.78
CA THR A 102 6.96 -5.35 -9.43
C THR A 102 7.87 -4.45 -8.59
N LEU A 103 8.02 -3.19 -9.00
CA LEU A 103 8.81 -2.21 -8.26
C LEU A 103 8.25 -1.97 -6.85
N ASN A 104 6.93 -1.87 -6.69
CA ASN A 104 6.29 -1.68 -5.39
C ASN A 104 6.58 -2.84 -4.43
N GLY A 105 6.45 -4.10 -4.89
CA GLY A 105 6.77 -5.26 -4.05
C GLY A 105 8.26 -5.33 -3.69
N LEU A 106 9.15 -4.97 -4.63
CA LEU A 106 10.59 -4.85 -4.34
C LEU A 106 10.88 -3.74 -3.33
N LEU A 107 10.21 -2.59 -3.41
CA LEU A 107 10.35 -1.51 -2.44
C LEU A 107 9.91 -1.93 -1.05
N ILE A 108 8.76 -2.62 -0.94
CA ILE A 108 8.29 -3.17 0.33
C ILE A 108 9.36 -4.09 0.93
N PHE A 109 9.86 -5.04 0.16
CA PHE A 109 10.98 -5.90 0.58
C PHE A 109 12.18 -5.08 1.07
N LEU A 110 12.63 -4.08 0.29
CA LEU A 110 13.78 -3.25 0.64
C LEU A 110 13.55 -2.41 1.91
N ILE A 111 12.35 -1.86 2.10
CA ILE A 111 11.97 -1.09 3.29
C ILE A 111 12.11 -2.00 4.52
N PHE A 112 11.43 -3.16 4.53
CA PHE A 112 11.46 -4.09 5.65
C PHE A 112 12.85 -4.65 5.90
N LYS A 113 13.62 -4.95 4.84
CA LYS A 113 15.01 -5.39 4.98
C LYS A 113 15.90 -4.34 5.65
N ASN A 114 15.70 -3.06 5.32
CA ASN A 114 16.49 -1.98 5.92
C ASN A 114 16.06 -1.67 7.37
N ILE A 115 14.79 -1.89 7.73
CA ILE A 115 14.26 -1.75 9.10
C ILE A 115 14.69 -2.95 9.96
N MET A 116 14.49 -4.17 9.46
CA MET A 116 14.60 -5.44 10.19
C MET A 116 15.84 -6.24 9.76
N ARG A 117 17.02 -5.60 9.73
CA ARG A 117 18.30 -6.16 9.22
C ARG A 117 18.76 -7.52 9.79
N HIS A 118 18.23 -7.90 10.95
CA HIS A 118 18.56 -9.13 11.68
C HIS A 118 17.59 -10.28 11.35
N LYS A 119 16.48 -9.99 10.67
CA LYS A 119 15.46 -10.95 10.28
C LYS A 119 15.51 -11.12 8.78
N THR A 120 16.09 -12.24 8.36
CA THR A 120 16.28 -12.52 6.93
C THR A 120 14.95 -12.87 6.29
N MET A 121 14.16 -13.79 6.85
CA MET A 121 12.95 -14.31 6.19
C MET A 121 11.77 -13.34 6.13
N LEU A 122 11.56 -12.54 7.16
CA LEU A 122 10.34 -11.72 7.27
C LEU A 122 10.18 -10.68 6.13
N PRO A 123 11.21 -9.92 5.73
CA PRO A 123 11.12 -9.06 4.56
C PRO A 123 10.79 -9.80 3.26
N HIS A 124 11.29 -11.03 3.08
CA HIS A 124 10.98 -11.87 1.90
C HIS A 124 9.51 -12.24 1.87
N THR A 125 9.02 -12.73 3.00
CA THR A 125 7.62 -13.11 3.17
C THR A 125 6.72 -11.92 2.87
N ILE A 126 6.97 -10.75 3.45
CA ILE A 126 6.13 -9.57 3.22
C ILE A 126 6.13 -9.14 1.74
N GLY A 127 7.29 -9.15 1.09
CA GLY A 127 7.39 -8.86 -0.35
C GLY A 127 6.63 -9.88 -1.21
N ALA A 128 6.77 -11.17 -0.91
CA ALA A 128 6.07 -12.23 -1.63
C ALA A 128 4.55 -12.15 -1.44
N LEU A 129 4.09 -11.88 -0.20
CA LEU A 129 2.69 -11.68 0.14
C LEU A 129 2.06 -10.52 -0.63
N TYR A 130 2.80 -9.43 -0.85
CA TYR A 130 2.34 -8.33 -1.69
C TYR A 130 2.13 -8.79 -3.14
N MET A 131 3.10 -9.53 -3.71
CA MET A 131 3.03 -10.00 -5.11
C MET A 131 1.91 -11.01 -5.37
N VAL A 132 1.64 -11.91 -4.43
CA VAL A 132 0.58 -12.92 -4.63
C VAL A 132 -0.81 -12.40 -4.25
N SER A 133 -0.91 -11.18 -3.72
CA SER A 133 -2.17 -10.62 -3.24
C SER A 133 -3.14 -10.38 -4.41
N PRO A 134 -4.28 -11.09 -4.49
CA PRO A 134 -5.25 -10.90 -5.56
C PRO A 134 -5.77 -9.46 -5.65
N LEU A 135 -5.81 -8.75 -4.51
CA LEU A 135 -6.26 -7.36 -4.45
C LEU A 135 -5.23 -6.37 -5.00
N VAL A 136 -3.94 -6.60 -4.74
CA VAL A 136 -2.88 -5.79 -5.35
C VAL A 136 -2.90 -6.01 -6.86
N ASN A 137 -3.12 -7.25 -7.29
CA ASN A 137 -3.24 -7.58 -8.71
C ASN A 137 -4.42 -6.83 -9.36
N ILE A 138 -5.59 -6.80 -8.71
CA ILE A 138 -6.76 -6.03 -9.17
C ILE A 138 -6.49 -4.52 -9.18
N LEU A 139 -5.78 -3.97 -8.18
CA LEU A 139 -5.46 -2.53 -8.17
C LEU A 139 -4.54 -2.13 -9.32
N CYS A 140 -3.55 -2.97 -9.64
CA CYS A 140 -2.62 -2.71 -10.74
C CYS A 140 -3.30 -2.80 -12.11
N ILE A 141 -4.41 -3.53 -12.20
CA ILE A 141 -5.23 -3.64 -13.40
C ILE A 141 -6.02 -2.35 -13.69
N VAL A 142 -6.57 -1.69 -12.66
CA VAL A 142 -7.66 -0.73 -12.88
C VAL A 142 -7.21 0.72 -12.96
N GLN A 143 -6.12 1.15 -12.30
CA GLN A 143 -5.71 2.56 -12.31
C GLN A 143 -4.20 2.71 -12.12
N ILE A 144 -3.46 2.78 -13.24
CA ILE A 144 -1.99 2.88 -13.25
C ILE A 144 -1.47 4.10 -12.46
N ASN A 145 -2.14 5.25 -12.54
CA ASN A 145 -1.79 6.48 -11.81
C ASN A 145 -1.69 6.24 -10.29
N ARG A 146 -2.54 5.38 -9.72
CA ARG A 146 -2.49 5.02 -8.29
C ARG A 146 -1.26 4.20 -7.94
N THR A 147 -0.82 3.32 -8.84
CA THR A 147 0.42 2.54 -8.64
C THR A 147 1.66 3.42 -8.69
N ILE A 148 1.65 4.49 -9.49
CA ILE A 148 2.69 5.52 -9.54
C ILE A 148 2.75 6.28 -8.20
N PHE A 149 1.61 6.72 -7.67
CA PHE A 149 1.58 7.39 -6.37
C PHE A 149 2.01 6.47 -5.23
N LEU A 150 1.60 5.19 -5.26
CA LEU A 150 2.07 4.18 -4.30
C LEU A 150 3.58 3.98 -4.37
N PHE A 151 4.15 3.94 -5.58
CA PHE A 151 5.60 3.85 -5.79
C PHE A 151 6.32 5.05 -5.18
N ALA A 152 5.87 6.28 -5.45
CA ALA A 152 6.43 7.48 -4.86
C ALA A 152 6.34 7.46 -3.32
N PHE A 153 5.21 7.00 -2.78
CA PHE A 153 4.99 6.87 -1.34
C PHE A 153 5.95 5.85 -0.70
N LEU A 154 6.08 4.65 -1.27
CA LEU A 154 7.00 3.62 -0.78
C LEU A 154 8.47 4.07 -0.91
N MET A 155 8.82 4.75 -2.01
CA MET A 155 10.15 5.37 -2.15
C MET A 155 10.41 6.40 -1.05
N SER A 156 9.43 7.21 -0.69
CA SER A 156 9.54 8.14 0.44
C SER A 156 9.85 7.41 1.75
N PHE A 157 9.18 6.28 2.03
CA PHE A 157 9.49 5.45 3.20
C PHE A 157 10.91 4.92 3.16
N LEU A 158 11.33 4.32 2.04
CA LEU A 158 12.69 3.77 1.89
C LEU A 158 13.76 4.85 2.09
N LEU A 159 13.57 6.03 1.51
CA LEU A 159 14.48 7.16 1.65
C LEU A 159 14.51 7.71 3.08
N THR A 160 13.38 7.70 3.79
CA THR A 160 13.35 8.02 5.23
C THR A 160 14.20 7.04 6.02
N VAL A 161 14.05 5.73 5.78
CA VAL A 161 14.89 4.70 6.42
C VAL A 161 16.37 4.91 6.10
N LYS A 162 16.71 5.20 4.84
CA LYS A 162 18.08 5.49 4.42
C LYS A 162 18.62 6.76 5.09
N SER A 163 17.82 7.81 5.23
CA SER A 163 18.24 9.06 5.88
C SER A 163 18.63 8.84 7.35
N ILE A 164 17.88 8.01 8.09
CA ILE A 164 18.12 7.73 9.50
C ILE A 164 19.36 6.85 9.67
N ASN A 165 19.61 5.94 8.73
CA ASN A 165 20.69 4.97 8.81
C ASN A 165 22.01 5.43 8.16
N SER A 166 21.97 6.43 7.28
CA SER A 166 23.16 6.89 6.56
C SER A 166 23.87 8.02 7.29
N ARG A 167 25.22 8.01 7.27
CA ARG A 167 26.05 9.15 7.68
C ARG A 167 26.23 10.16 6.55
N ARG A 168 26.26 9.69 5.30
CA ARG A 168 26.46 10.50 4.09
C ARG A 168 25.13 10.69 3.36
N PHE A 169 24.87 11.88 2.81
CA PHE A 169 23.62 12.21 2.09
C PHE A 169 22.32 12.10 2.91
N LYS A 170 22.40 12.09 4.24
CA LYS A 170 21.23 12.02 5.12
C LYS A 170 20.18 13.09 4.80
N VAL A 171 20.63 14.35 4.67
CA VAL A 171 19.74 15.49 4.38
C VAL A 171 19.10 15.35 2.99
N PHE A 172 19.89 14.97 1.99
CA PHE A 172 19.37 14.75 0.64
C PHE A 172 18.26 13.70 0.61
N TYR A 173 18.49 12.51 1.20
CA TYR A 173 17.46 11.47 1.27
C TYR A 173 16.20 11.93 2.00
N TYR A 174 16.37 12.72 3.07
CA TYR A 174 15.25 13.23 3.84
C TYR A 174 14.43 14.28 3.10
N ILE A 175 15.07 15.20 2.37
CA ILE A 175 14.36 16.19 1.56
C ILE A 175 13.61 15.50 0.41
N VAL A 176 14.27 14.59 -0.30
CA VAL A 176 13.63 13.86 -1.41
C VAL A 176 12.47 13.00 -0.89
N SER A 177 12.58 12.38 0.30
CA SER A 177 11.45 11.64 0.87
C SER A 177 10.27 12.53 1.22
N ILE A 178 10.50 13.76 1.70
CA ILE A 178 9.43 14.72 1.95
C ILE A 178 8.72 15.10 0.65
N ILE A 179 9.48 15.41 -0.41
CA ILE A 179 8.91 15.78 -1.73
C ILE A 179 8.07 14.64 -2.30
N LEU A 180 8.60 13.41 -2.28
CA LEU A 180 7.86 12.23 -2.77
C LEU A 180 6.60 11.94 -1.93
N SER A 181 6.66 12.18 -0.61
CA SER A 181 5.49 12.06 0.25
C SER A 181 4.43 13.11 -0.09
N ALA A 182 4.84 14.37 -0.30
CA ALA A 182 3.93 15.44 -0.69
C ALA A 182 3.27 15.14 -2.04
N PHE A 183 4.05 14.68 -3.01
CA PHE A 183 3.55 14.26 -4.33
C PHE A 183 2.53 13.13 -4.20
N ALA A 184 2.85 12.07 -3.46
CA ALA A 184 1.93 10.95 -3.27
C ALA A 184 0.65 11.35 -2.54
N ILE A 185 0.76 12.10 -1.44
CA ILE A 185 -0.39 12.53 -0.63
C ILE A 185 -1.29 13.49 -1.41
N THR A 186 -0.71 14.40 -2.20
CA THR A 186 -1.49 15.32 -3.04
C THR A 186 -2.20 14.58 -4.17
N GLY A 187 -1.58 13.50 -4.68
CA GLY A 187 -2.19 12.63 -5.68
C GLY A 187 -3.34 11.80 -5.12
N LEU A 188 -3.11 11.20 -3.95
CA LEU A 188 -4.07 10.35 -3.26
C LEU A 188 -4.04 10.64 -1.74
N GLU A 189 -5.06 11.36 -1.28
CA GLU A 189 -5.21 11.77 0.11
C GLU A 189 -5.27 10.59 1.10
N SER A 190 -5.66 9.41 0.64
CA SER A 190 -5.66 8.19 1.45
C SER A 190 -4.29 7.88 2.07
N PHE A 191 -3.19 8.38 1.49
CA PHE A 191 -1.85 8.21 2.03
C PHE A 191 -1.58 9.00 3.32
N ILE A 192 -2.35 10.06 3.62
CA ILE A 192 -2.24 10.82 4.90
C ILE A 192 -2.36 9.88 6.10
N PHE A 193 -3.17 8.84 5.97
CA PHE A 193 -3.49 7.95 7.06
C PHE A 193 -2.53 6.78 7.15
N ILE A 194 -1.86 6.46 6.04
CA ILE A 194 -0.73 5.53 6.01
C ILE A 194 0.54 6.21 6.56
N GLU A 195 0.60 7.55 6.66
CA GLU A 195 1.73 8.24 7.29
C GLU A 195 1.94 7.88 8.77
N ILE A 196 0.93 7.36 9.48
CA ILE A 196 1.07 6.94 10.88
C ILE A 196 2.10 5.81 11.06
N PHE A 197 2.44 5.10 9.98
CA PHE A 197 3.47 4.07 9.98
C PHE A 197 4.87 4.66 10.09
N ARG A 198 5.07 5.87 9.56
CA ARG A 198 6.37 6.51 9.53
C ARG A 198 6.92 6.73 10.94
N PRO A 199 6.20 7.29 11.93
CA PRO A 199 6.72 7.44 13.29
C PRO A 199 6.99 6.08 13.95
N VAL A 200 6.17 5.05 13.70
CA VAL A 200 6.42 3.68 14.19
C VAL A 200 7.74 3.13 13.63
N MET A 201 7.93 3.25 12.31
CA MET A 201 9.14 2.82 11.63
C MET A 201 10.37 3.57 12.14
N ILE A 202 10.28 4.91 12.27
CA ILE A 202 11.36 5.75 12.80
C ILE A 202 11.69 5.32 14.23
N TYR A 203 10.68 5.15 15.08
CA TYR A 203 10.86 4.71 16.47
C TYR A 203 11.58 3.37 16.53
N TYR A 204 11.15 2.39 15.74
CA TYR A 204 11.79 1.08 15.68
C TYR A 204 13.27 1.17 15.29
N ILE A 205 13.63 1.98 14.28
CA ILE A 205 15.03 2.14 13.84
C ILE A 205 15.89 2.82 14.93
N ILE A 206 15.36 3.86 15.56
CA ILE A 206 16.08 4.64 16.59
C ILE A 206 16.14 3.86 17.91
N SER A 207 15.16 3.02 18.21
CA SER A 207 15.10 2.23 19.45
C SER A 207 16.34 1.35 19.66
N LYS A 208 16.97 0.94 18.56
CA LYS A 208 18.20 0.15 18.51
C LYS A 208 19.49 0.96 18.67
N LYS A 209 19.38 2.29 18.75
CA LYS A 209 20.51 3.21 18.98
C LYS A 209 20.50 3.67 20.43
N ALA A 210 21.68 3.94 20.98
CA ALA A 210 21.86 4.54 22.31
C ALA A 210 21.52 6.04 22.27
N ASP A 211 20.25 6.36 22.06
CA ASP A 211 19.73 7.73 22.09
C ASP A 211 18.75 7.86 23.27
N PHE A 212 19.00 8.82 24.16
CA PHE A 212 18.21 9.06 25.37
C PHE A 212 16.85 9.73 25.06
N ASN A 213 16.71 10.43 23.91
CA ASN A 213 15.52 11.23 23.59
C ASN A 213 14.74 10.70 22.36
N LYS A 214 14.46 9.40 22.34
CA LYS A 214 13.85 8.68 21.20
C LYS A 214 12.55 9.32 20.69
N ILE A 215 11.64 9.71 21.59
CA ILE A 215 10.34 10.29 21.21
C ILE A 215 10.51 11.63 20.51
N LYS A 216 11.36 12.52 21.05
CA LYS A 216 11.64 13.82 20.45
C LYS A 216 12.23 13.66 19.04
N THR A 217 13.16 12.73 18.87
CA THR A 217 13.74 12.44 17.55
C THR A 217 12.68 11.92 16.57
N VAL A 218 11.80 11.00 16.99
CA VAL A 218 10.69 10.51 16.15
C VAL A 218 9.79 11.65 15.69
N LEU A 219 9.34 12.50 16.61
CA LEU A 219 8.46 13.62 16.30
C LEU A 219 9.13 14.61 15.34
N LEU A 220 10.42 14.89 15.52
CA LEU A 220 11.16 15.80 14.64
C LEU A 220 11.26 15.27 13.22
N TYR A 221 11.56 13.98 13.03
CA TYR A 221 11.60 13.35 11.71
C TYR A 221 10.20 13.19 11.09
N TRP A 222 9.16 13.08 11.91
CA TRP A 222 7.79 12.94 11.39
C TRP A 222 7.13 14.29 11.08
N SER A 223 7.58 15.37 11.74
CA SER A 223 6.95 16.70 11.67
C SER A 223 6.71 17.23 10.25
N PRO A 224 7.61 17.08 9.25
CA PRO A 224 7.32 17.60 7.91
C PRO A 224 6.20 16.82 7.22
N TYR A 225 6.13 15.51 7.43
CA TYR A 225 5.11 14.65 6.82
C TYR A 225 3.72 14.91 7.40
N ILE A 226 3.63 15.05 8.74
CA ILE A 226 2.36 15.37 9.37
C ILE A 226 1.88 16.78 9.00
N LEU A 227 2.79 17.75 8.83
CA LEU A 227 2.44 19.09 8.37
C LEU A 227 1.88 19.07 6.94
N ILE A 228 2.52 18.32 6.03
CA ILE A 228 2.02 18.11 4.67
C ILE A 228 0.64 17.44 4.69
N GLY A 229 0.50 16.33 5.42
CA GLY A 229 -0.75 15.59 5.50
C GLY A 229 -1.88 16.43 6.10
N THR A 230 -1.60 17.18 7.17
CA THR A 230 -2.59 18.06 7.80
C THR A 230 -2.97 19.22 6.89
N GLY A 231 -2.01 19.84 6.20
CA GLY A 231 -2.29 20.92 5.26
C GLY A 231 -3.19 20.48 4.10
N ILE A 232 -2.91 19.30 3.53
CA ILE A 232 -3.73 18.72 2.46
C ILE A 232 -5.12 18.34 2.98
N LEU A 233 -5.22 17.69 4.15
CA LEU A 233 -6.51 17.35 4.77
C LEU A 233 -7.37 18.60 5.00
N LEU A 234 -6.79 19.66 5.56
CA LEU A 234 -7.50 20.93 5.78
C LEU A 234 -7.96 21.56 4.46
N TYR A 235 -7.10 21.55 3.44
CA TYR A 235 -7.45 22.05 2.11
C TYR A 235 -8.66 21.31 1.52
N THR A 236 -8.65 19.97 1.61
CA THR A 236 -9.76 19.13 1.12
C THR A 236 -11.05 19.36 1.89
N MET A 237 -10.96 19.53 3.22
CA MET A 237 -12.12 19.82 4.08
C MET A 237 -12.74 21.20 3.81
N LEU A 238 -11.93 22.19 3.40
CA LEU A 238 -12.40 23.55 3.12
C LEU A 238 -12.98 23.73 1.71
N LYS A 239 -12.68 22.82 0.78
CA LYS A 239 -13.21 22.87 -0.58
C LYS A 239 -14.59 22.20 -0.67
N PRO A 240 -15.55 22.79 -1.42
CA PRO A 240 -16.81 22.13 -1.73
C PRO A 240 -16.54 20.82 -2.46
N GLN A 241 -17.02 19.71 -1.91
CA GLN A 241 -16.97 18.40 -2.54
C GLN A 241 -18.26 18.16 -3.34
N PHE A 242 -18.16 17.56 -4.53
CA PHE A 242 -19.31 17.23 -5.37
C PHE A 242 -19.60 15.72 -5.35
N GLY A 243 -20.87 15.33 -5.45
CA GLY A 243 -21.28 13.92 -5.55
C GLY A 243 -21.42 13.22 -4.18
N PRO A 244 -21.20 11.89 -4.09
CA PRO A 244 -21.42 11.11 -2.86
C PRO A 244 -20.59 11.60 -1.65
N SER A 245 -19.48 12.29 -1.91
CA SER A 245 -18.58 12.90 -0.91
C SER A 245 -19.10 14.23 -0.36
N GLN A 246 -20.07 14.88 -1.00
CA GLN A 246 -20.62 16.19 -0.60
C GLN A 246 -21.24 16.16 0.80
N LEU A 247 -21.94 15.07 1.15
CA LEU A 247 -22.54 14.88 2.47
C LEU A 247 -21.52 14.64 3.59
N ILE A 248 -20.30 14.27 3.22
CA ILE A 248 -19.29 13.77 4.15
C ILE A 248 -18.45 14.91 4.69
N TYR A 249 -18.06 15.86 3.83
CA TYR A 249 -17.24 17.02 4.17
C TYR A 249 -18.04 18.28 4.49
N HIS A 250 -19.38 18.22 4.51
CA HIS A 250 -20.17 19.40 4.81
C HIS A 250 -19.97 19.83 6.27
N PRO A 251 -19.52 21.08 6.55
CA PRO A 251 -19.13 21.54 7.89
C PRO A 251 -20.23 21.42 8.94
N LYS A 252 -21.50 21.51 8.52
CA LYS A 252 -22.68 21.42 9.41
C LYS A 252 -22.96 20.00 9.94
N GLY A 253 -22.35 18.96 9.37
CA GLY A 253 -22.64 17.56 9.73
C GLY A 253 -21.49 16.81 10.40
N MET A 254 -20.21 17.12 10.09
CA MET A 254 -19.08 16.29 10.53
C MET A 254 -18.76 16.43 12.02
N PHE A 255 -19.01 17.60 12.61
CA PHE A 255 -18.75 17.89 14.04
C PHE A 255 -20.01 17.83 14.92
N THR A 256 -21.11 17.31 14.40
CA THR A 256 -22.30 17.04 15.22
C THR A 256 -22.21 15.62 15.81
N LEU A 257 -22.96 15.38 16.88
CA LEU A 257 -23.09 14.05 17.47
C LEU A 257 -23.56 13.01 16.42
N SER A 258 -24.48 13.41 15.55
CA SER A 258 -25.00 12.57 14.46
C SER A 258 -23.95 12.23 13.40
N GLY A 259 -23.07 13.17 13.05
CA GLY A 259 -21.92 12.92 12.16
C GLY A 259 -20.92 11.95 12.76
N LEU A 260 -20.61 12.10 14.05
CA LEU A 260 -19.73 11.17 14.76
C LEU A 260 -20.32 9.76 14.79
N PHE A 261 -21.61 9.60 15.09
CA PHE A 261 -22.27 8.29 15.04
C PHE A 261 -22.27 7.68 13.63
N LEU A 262 -22.45 8.50 12.59
CA LEU A 262 -22.36 8.04 11.21
C LEU A 262 -20.95 7.53 10.87
N ILE A 263 -19.90 8.27 11.24
CA ILE A 263 -18.51 7.87 11.04
C ILE A 263 -18.23 6.56 11.79
N ILE A 264 -18.66 6.44 13.05
CA ILE A 264 -18.51 5.22 13.85
C ILE A 264 -19.22 4.05 13.15
N ASN A 265 -20.46 4.22 12.70
CA ASN A 265 -21.21 3.17 12.03
C ASN A 265 -20.53 2.74 10.72
N ARG A 266 -20.05 3.70 9.91
CA ARG A 266 -19.27 3.42 8.70
C ARG A 266 -17.99 2.67 8.99
N TYR A 267 -17.30 3.03 10.08
CA TYR A 267 -16.08 2.38 10.53
C TYR A 267 -16.35 0.92 10.94
N VAL A 268 -17.39 0.69 11.75
CA VAL A 268 -17.82 -0.64 12.18
C VAL A 268 -18.26 -1.49 10.98
N ASN A 269 -19.05 -0.93 10.05
CA ASN A 269 -19.45 -1.62 8.84
C ASN A 269 -18.26 -1.96 7.94
N SER A 270 -17.27 -1.08 7.85
CA SER A 270 -16.05 -1.35 7.10
C SER A 270 -15.24 -2.47 7.74
N ILE A 271 -15.11 -2.51 9.08
CA ILE A 271 -14.52 -3.63 9.82
C ILE A 271 -15.29 -4.93 9.52
N TYR A 272 -16.62 -4.91 9.65
CA TYR A 272 -17.46 -6.07 9.34
C TYR A 272 -17.21 -6.57 7.91
N MET A 273 -17.21 -5.67 6.93
CA MET A 273 -17.02 -6.04 5.54
C MET A 273 -15.62 -6.57 5.26
N LEU A 274 -14.59 -6.02 5.90
CA LEU A 274 -13.22 -6.49 5.78
C LEU A 274 -12.99 -7.87 6.38
N PHE A 275 -13.47 -8.09 7.60
CA PHE A 275 -13.20 -9.32 8.34
C PHE A 275 -14.21 -10.43 8.07
N ILE A 276 -15.41 -10.11 7.62
CA ILE A 276 -16.52 -11.06 7.47
C ILE A 276 -17.08 -11.01 6.03
N GLY A 277 -17.36 -9.82 5.52
CA GLY A 277 -17.99 -9.63 4.19
C GLY A 277 -17.16 -10.20 3.02
N ILE A 278 -15.86 -9.86 2.96
CA ILE A 278 -14.94 -10.33 1.91
C ILE A 278 -14.80 -11.85 1.93
N TYR A 279 -14.73 -12.46 3.12
CA TYR A 279 -14.64 -13.92 3.23
C TYR A 279 -15.92 -14.62 2.83
N LYS A 280 -17.07 -14.10 3.27
CA LYS A 280 -18.38 -14.60 2.84
C LYS A 280 -18.50 -14.50 1.32
N HIS A 281 -18.14 -13.37 0.72
CA HIS A 281 -18.22 -13.15 -0.71
C HIS A 281 -17.23 -14.04 -1.49
N ASN A 282 -15.98 -14.16 -1.03
CA ASN A 282 -15.00 -15.05 -1.65
C ASN A 282 -15.41 -16.52 -1.52
N ILE A 283 -15.91 -16.98 -0.38
CA ILE A 283 -16.44 -18.35 -0.25
C ILE A 283 -17.60 -18.55 -1.22
N LEU A 284 -18.54 -17.60 -1.31
CA LEU A 284 -19.65 -17.66 -2.27
C LEU A 284 -19.17 -17.68 -3.73
N LEU A 285 -18.25 -16.79 -4.13
CA LEU A 285 -17.72 -16.74 -5.49
C LEU A 285 -16.88 -17.98 -5.82
N THR A 286 -16.06 -18.46 -4.88
CA THR A 286 -15.19 -19.61 -5.08
C THR A 286 -16.00 -20.91 -5.16
N VAL A 287 -17.01 -21.08 -4.30
CA VAL A 287 -17.86 -22.27 -4.27
C VAL A 287 -18.86 -22.27 -5.42
N LEU A 288 -19.36 -21.10 -5.87
CA LEU A 288 -20.43 -21.03 -6.86
C LEU A 288 -19.98 -20.67 -8.29
N LYS A 289 -18.85 -19.97 -8.49
CA LYS A 289 -18.47 -19.38 -9.79
C LYS A 289 -16.97 -19.34 -10.13
N GLY A 290 -16.06 -19.74 -9.24
CA GLY A 290 -14.64 -19.38 -9.33
C GLY A 290 -13.71 -20.46 -9.91
N ASP A 291 -12.81 -20.01 -10.79
CA ASP A 291 -11.66 -20.75 -11.33
C ASP A 291 -10.77 -21.30 -10.19
N ARG A 292 -10.81 -22.63 -10.04
CA ARG A 292 -10.16 -23.40 -8.97
C ARG A 292 -8.67 -23.12 -8.88
N LEU A 293 -8.03 -22.69 -9.96
CA LEU A 293 -6.60 -22.46 -10.04
C LEU A 293 -6.14 -21.27 -9.17
N THR A 294 -6.91 -20.17 -9.12
CA THR A 294 -6.54 -18.99 -8.33
C THR A 294 -6.67 -19.26 -6.83
N LEU A 295 -7.69 -20.03 -6.44
CA LEU A 295 -7.83 -20.53 -5.08
C LEU A 295 -6.67 -21.44 -4.70
N VAL A 296 -6.32 -22.41 -5.57
CA VAL A 296 -5.20 -23.32 -5.33
C VAL A 296 -3.89 -22.56 -5.21
N LEU A 297 -3.63 -21.56 -6.06
CA LEU A 297 -2.43 -20.72 -5.97
C LEU A 297 -2.41 -19.87 -4.69
N SER A 298 -3.56 -19.34 -4.26
CA SER A 298 -3.66 -18.58 -3.02
C SER A 298 -3.43 -19.48 -1.80
N ILE A 299 -4.04 -20.67 -1.76
CA ILE A 299 -3.84 -21.69 -0.72
C ILE A 299 -2.38 -22.16 -0.73
N PHE A 300 -1.81 -22.41 -1.91
CA PHE A 300 -0.43 -22.87 -2.05
C PHE A 300 0.56 -21.80 -1.61
N ALA A 301 0.35 -20.53 -1.98
CA ALA A 301 1.12 -19.40 -1.49
C ALA A 301 0.97 -19.25 0.04
N SER A 302 -0.25 -19.40 0.56
CA SER A 302 -0.52 -19.38 2.00
C SER A 302 0.27 -20.45 2.75
N PHE A 303 0.22 -21.66 2.21
CA PHE A 303 0.85 -22.86 2.75
C PHE A 303 2.38 -22.78 2.68
N THR A 304 2.93 -22.40 1.53
CA THR A 304 4.39 -22.20 1.39
C THR A 304 4.90 -21.08 2.28
N THR A 305 4.17 -19.98 2.40
CA THR A 305 4.54 -18.88 3.32
C THR A 305 4.51 -19.35 4.77
N SER A 306 3.50 -20.15 5.14
CA SER A 306 3.37 -20.76 6.46
C SER A 306 4.49 -21.75 6.76
N LEU A 307 4.87 -22.59 5.80
CA LEU A 307 6.00 -23.51 5.91
C LEU A 307 7.35 -22.79 6.01
N LEU A 308 7.54 -21.67 5.30
CA LEU A 308 8.76 -20.86 5.40
C LEU A 308 8.86 -20.18 6.77
N LEU A 309 7.74 -19.73 7.35
CA LEU A 309 7.68 -19.20 8.71
C LEU A 309 7.94 -20.30 9.76
N LEU A 310 7.36 -21.49 9.59
CA LEU A 310 7.62 -22.65 10.46
C LEU A 310 9.08 -23.12 10.37
N LYS A 311 9.66 -23.17 9.17
CA LYS A 311 11.07 -23.52 8.98
C LYS A 311 12.00 -22.47 9.59
N SER A 312 11.61 -21.19 9.54
CA SER A 312 12.30 -20.12 10.25
C SER A 312 12.23 -20.30 11.77
N GLN A 313 11.13 -20.85 12.30
CA GLN A 313 10.97 -21.16 13.73
C GLN A 313 11.87 -22.30 14.20
N VAL A 314 12.07 -23.33 13.37
CA VAL A 314 12.88 -24.51 13.72
C VAL A 314 14.38 -24.18 13.74
N ASN A 315 14.83 -23.19 12.96
CA ASN A 315 16.24 -22.82 12.85
C ASN A 315 16.70 -21.76 13.88
N ASP A 316 15.79 -21.03 14.51
CA ASP A 316 16.10 -20.06 15.57
C ASP A 316 15.93 -20.72 16.95
N LYS A 317 17.02 -20.82 17.72
CA LYS A 317 17.04 -21.50 19.03
C LYS A 317 16.19 -20.84 20.13
N ASP A 318 15.62 -19.66 19.88
CA ASP A 318 14.75 -18.93 20.81
C ASP A 318 13.30 -18.88 20.29
N SER A 319 12.53 -19.93 20.57
CA SER A 319 11.10 -20.04 20.20
C SER A 319 10.25 -18.86 20.72
N ASP A 320 10.60 -18.32 21.88
CA ASP A 320 9.87 -17.21 22.50
C ASP A 320 10.03 -15.89 21.74
N SER A 321 11.22 -15.67 21.15
CA SER A 321 11.49 -14.46 20.36
C SER A 321 10.60 -14.38 19.13
N ILE A 322 10.32 -15.53 18.50
CA ILE A 322 9.52 -15.61 17.28
C ILE A 322 8.02 -15.48 17.57
N ILE A 323 7.54 -16.06 18.68
CA ILE A 323 6.14 -15.87 19.11
C ILE A 323 5.87 -14.40 19.41
N ILE A 324 6.80 -13.73 20.10
CA ILE A 324 6.71 -12.28 20.36
C ILE A 324 6.70 -11.49 19.05
N GLU A 325 7.51 -11.87 18.06
CA GLU A 325 7.55 -11.22 16.75
C GLU A 325 6.26 -11.40 15.95
N ILE A 326 5.70 -12.61 15.91
CA ILE A 326 4.40 -12.87 15.25
C ILE A 326 3.32 -12.04 15.92
N LYS A 327 3.30 -11.98 17.26
CA LYS A 327 2.36 -11.12 18.00
C LYS A 327 2.50 -9.65 17.60
N TRP A 328 3.73 -9.14 17.50
CA TRP A 328 3.95 -7.76 17.06
C TRP A 328 3.51 -7.53 15.61
N ILE A 329 3.81 -8.45 14.69
CA ILE A 329 3.33 -8.37 13.31
C ILE A 329 1.80 -8.36 13.27
N MET A 330 1.14 -9.19 14.07
CA MET A 330 -0.32 -9.23 14.17
C MET A 330 -0.91 -7.94 14.72
N ILE A 331 -0.34 -7.40 15.82
CA ILE A 331 -0.79 -6.16 16.45
C ILE A 331 -0.57 -4.98 15.51
N PHE A 332 0.63 -4.87 14.91
CA PHE A 332 0.93 -3.83 13.96
C PHE A 332 0.04 -3.92 12.73
N GLY A 333 -0.16 -5.12 12.16
CA GLY A 333 -1.07 -5.35 11.03
C GLY A 333 -2.53 -5.00 11.35
N LEU A 334 -2.98 -5.26 12.57
CA LEU A 334 -4.32 -4.88 13.02
C LEU A 334 -4.45 -3.36 13.16
N ILE A 335 -3.50 -2.71 13.83
CA ILE A 335 -3.46 -1.25 13.95
C ILE A 335 -3.43 -0.60 12.57
N LEU A 336 -2.65 -1.17 11.64
CA LEU A 336 -2.62 -0.81 10.23
C LEU A 336 -4.00 -0.80 9.60
N THR A 337 -4.69 -1.93 9.75
CA THR A 337 -6.00 -2.16 9.15
C THR A 337 -7.00 -1.17 9.71
N LEU A 338 -6.99 -0.99 11.02
CA LEU A 338 -7.85 -0.04 11.71
C LEU A 338 -7.56 1.41 11.31
N ALA A 339 -6.28 1.80 11.26
CA ALA A 339 -5.87 3.14 10.83
C ALA A 339 -6.22 3.41 9.36
N ALA A 340 -6.21 2.39 8.52
CA ALA A 340 -6.54 2.47 7.09
C ALA A 340 -8.04 2.55 6.78
N ILE A 341 -8.89 2.11 7.71
CA ILE A 341 -10.36 2.17 7.58
C ILE A 341 -10.90 3.55 7.97
N PHE A 342 -10.23 4.19 8.92
CA PHE A 342 -10.59 5.52 9.41
C PHE A 342 -10.80 6.56 8.28
N PRO A 343 -9.96 6.63 7.24
CA PRO A 343 -10.14 7.52 6.10
C PRO A 343 -11.44 7.24 5.40
N TYR A 344 -11.77 5.97 5.14
CA TYR A 344 -13.01 5.61 4.46
C TYR A 344 -14.22 5.99 5.28
N ALA A 345 -14.18 5.74 6.58
CA ALA A 345 -15.26 6.12 7.47
C ALA A 345 -15.48 7.65 7.53
N VAL A 346 -14.39 8.43 7.48
CA VAL A 346 -14.41 9.90 7.60
C VAL A 346 -14.62 10.62 6.27
N THR A 347 -14.12 10.09 5.16
CA THR A 347 -14.04 10.77 3.85
C THR A 347 -14.97 10.16 2.79
N ARG A 348 -15.42 8.92 3.01
CA ARG A 348 -16.23 8.14 2.08
C ARG A 348 -17.35 7.39 2.80
N ASP A 349 -18.08 6.57 2.06
CA ASP A 349 -19.03 5.64 2.65
C ASP A 349 -18.30 4.39 3.18
N SER A 350 -19.01 3.54 3.93
CA SER A 350 -18.47 2.27 4.41
C SER A 350 -17.97 1.40 3.26
N ILE A 351 -16.92 0.61 3.50
CA ILE A 351 -16.39 -0.35 2.51
C ILE A 351 -17.48 -1.37 2.18
N GLY A 352 -18.16 -1.23 1.04
CA GLY A 352 -19.25 -2.11 0.60
C GLY A 352 -18.84 -3.26 -0.34
N ASN A 353 -19.83 -4.05 -0.76
CA ASN A 353 -19.68 -5.14 -1.76
C ASN A 353 -19.52 -4.64 -3.21
N SER A 354 -19.59 -3.33 -3.45
CA SER A 354 -19.40 -2.72 -4.78
C SER A 354 -17.93 -2.30 -5.00
N ILE A 355 -17.65 -1.70 -6.16
CA ILE A 355 -16.35 -1.16 -6.67
C ILE A 355 -15.47 -0.46 -5.60
N GLN A 356 -16.07 0.01 -4.49
CA GLN A 356 -15.40 0.60 -3.34
C GLN A 356 -14.59 -0.39 -2.48
N SER A 357 -14.80 -1.71 -2.61
CA SER A 357 -14.08 -2.80 -1.90
C SER A 357 -12.58 -2.85 -2.21
N ARG A 358 -12.10 -2.16 -3.26
CA ARG A 358 -10.69 -2.16 -3.68
C ARG A 358 -9.75 -1.47 -2.68
N HIS A 359 -10.31 -0.71 -1.73
CA HIS A 359 -9.55 0.00 -0.70
C HIS A 359 -9.52 -0.72 0.67
N ALA A 360 -10.11 -1.91 0.73
CA ALA A 360 -9.91 -2.95 1.75
C ALA A 360 -8.45 -3.43 1.90
N PHE A 361 -7.57 -2.90 1.06
CA PHE A 361 -6.13 -3.09 0.89
C PHE A 361 -5.36 -3.49 2.15
N LEU A 362 -5.70 -2.93 3.31
CA LEU A 362 -4.95 -3.12 4.55
C LEU A 362 -5.40 -4.31 5.41
N ALA A 363 -6.63 -4.81 5.26
CA ALA A 363 -7.14 -5.94 6.04
C ALA A 363 -6.69 -7.32 5.53
N ASN A 364 -6.36 -7.43 4.24
CA ASN A 364 -6.04 -8.72 3.63
C ASN A 364 -4.59 -9.17 3.81
N MET A 365 -3.69 -8.32 4.34
CA MET A 365 -2.40 -8.80 4.83
C MET A 365 -2.55 -9.77 6.03
N TRP A 366 -3.74 -9.83 6.64
CA TRP A 366 -4.01 -10.56 7.86
C TRP A 366 -4.58 -11.98 7.65
N CYS A 367 -5.15 -12.26 6.46
CA CYS A 367 -5.81 -13.55 6.17
C CYS A 367 -4.86 -14.76 6.18
N LEU A 368 -3.56 -14.51 6.15
CA LEU A 368 -2.53 -15.54 6.10
C LEU A 368 -1.98 -15.94 7.46
N ILE A 369 -2.38 -15.23 8.52
CA ILE A 369 -1.88 -15.49 9.88
C ILE A 369 -2.93 -16.24 10.72
N ARG A 370 -4.20 -16.23 10.31
CA ARG A 370 -5.29 -16.89 11.06
C ARG A 370 -5.41 -18.42 10.88
N ILE A 371 -4.60 -19.04 10.02
CA ILE A 371 -4.51 -20.52 9.96
C ILE A 371 -3.63 -21.08 11.11
N PHE A 372 -2.96 -20.23 11.88
CA PHE A 372 -2.23 -20.63 13.09
C PHE A 372 -3.06 -20.55 14.37
N LYS A 373 -4.14 -21.32 14.39
CA LYS A 373 -4.72 -21.83 15.63
C LYS A 373 -4.87 -23.34 15.55
N ILE A 374 -3.77 -24.06 15.32
CA ILE A 374 -3.72 -25.51 15.58
C ILE A 374 -2.56 -25.78 16.54
N LYS A 375 -2.95 -26.33 17.70
CA LYS A 375 -2.22 -26.75 18.90
C LYS A 375 -1.84 -25.67 19.92
N MET A 376 -2.85 -25.30 20.73
CA MET A 376 -2.68 -25.35 22.18
C MET A 376 -3.48 -26.53 22.73
N SER A 377 -2.84 -27.70 22.67
CA SER A 377 -2.93 -28.84 23.59
C SER A 377 -1.83 -29.82 23.18
#